data_AF-A0A3D5DNK6-F1
#
_entry.id   AF-A0A3D5DNK6-F1
#
_cell.length_a   1.000
_cell.length_b   1.000
_cell.length_c   1.000
_cell.angle_alpha   90.00
_cell.angle_beta   90.00
_cell.angle_gamma   90.00
#
_symmetry.space_group_name_H-M   'P 1'
#
loop_
_entity.id
_entity.type
_entity.pdbx_description
1 polymer ?
#
loop_
_entity_poly.entity_id
_entity_poly.type
_entity_poly.pdbx_seq_one_letter_code
_entity_poly.pdbx_strand_id
1 'polypeptide(L)'
;MADTRAADRSPRRHLRRPPVNITPAERAGRIVLGVAAVITAVVLLASAGSALAVVLEVLLGLAGLDLAVTGAAGHCLLYQRLGHVPARLRRTS
;
A
#
# COMPACT_ATOMS: atom_id res chain seq x y z
N MET A 1 -53.64 -12.28 -14.97
CA MET A 1 -53.51 -10.91 -15.53
C MET A 1 -53.33 -9.98 -14.35
N ALA A 2 -52.15 -9.32 -14.28
CA ALA A 2 -51.75 -8.26 -13.33
C ALA A 2 -51.65 -8.68 -11.84
N ASP A 3 -50.66 -8.29 -11.03
CA ASP A 3 -49.48 -7.46 -11.23
C ASP A 3 -48.49 -7.79 -10.10
N THR A 4 -47.33 -8.34 -10.43
CA THR A 4 -46.19 -8.49 -9.52
C THR A 4 -45.33 -7.26 -9.67
N ARG A 5 -45.39 -6.30 -8.74
CA ARG A 5 -44.33 -5.29 -8.51
C ARG A 5 -44.65 -4.42 -7.28
N ALA A 6 -44.69 -5.05 -6.10
CA ALA A 6 -44.50 -4.34 -4.85
C ALA A 6 -43.01 -3.94 -4.73
N ALA A 7 -42.70 -2.77 -5.28
CA ALA A 7 -41.76 -1.79 -4.74
C ALA A 7 -40.59 -2.31 -3.86
N ASP A 8 -39.61 -2.98 -4.47
CA ASP A 8 -38.26 -3.02 -3.89
C ASP A 8 -37.53 -1.72 -4.27
N ARG A 9 -37.82 -0.65 -3.52
CA ARG A 9 -36.97 0.56 -3.51
C ARG A 9 -35.80 0.32 -2.57
N SER A 10 -34.86 -0.53 -2.97
CA SER A 10 -33.56 -0.57 -2.30
C SER A 10 -32.72 0.62 -2.81
N PRO A 11 -32.29 1.55 -1.93
CA PRO A 11 -31.38 2.60 -2.33
C PRO A 11 -30.05 1.92 -2.67
N ARG A 12 -29.75 1.84 -3.98
CA ARG A 12 -28.43 1.49 -4.47
C ARG A 12 -27.45 2.56 -4.00
N ARG A 13 -26.97 2.43 -2.76
CA ARG A 13 -25.76 3.11 -2.29
C ARG A 13 -24.64 2.61 -3.20
N HIS A 14 -24.35 3.39 -4.23
CA HIS A 14 -23.09 3.38 -4.94
C HIS A 14 -22.01 3.68 -3.91
N LEU A 15 -21.58 2.66 -3.17
CA LEU A 15 -20.31 2.65 -2.46
C LEU A 15 -19.26 2.76 -3.56
N ARG A 16 -18.94 4.00 -3.92
CA ARG A 16 -17.73 4.35 -4.65
C ARG A 16 -16.61 3.67 -3.87
N ARG A 17 -16.11 2.54 -4.37
CA ARG A 17 -14.82 2.02 -3.94
C ARG A 17 -13.86 3.19 -4.14
N PRO A 18 -13.16 3.68 -3.10
CA PRO A 18 -12.18 4.72 -3.30
C PRO A 18 -11.21 4.20 -4.36
N PRO A 19 -11.07 4.87 -5.52
CA PRO A 19 -10.06 4.50 -6.49
C PRO A 19 -8.72 4.78 -5.82
N VAL A 20 -8.10 3.75 -5.26
CA VAL A 20 -6.74 3.88 -4.74
C VAL A 20 -5.83 3.99 -5.95
N ASN A 21 -5.74 5.20 -6.49
CA ASN A 21 -5.00 5.55 -7.69
C ASN A 21 -3.57 5.93 -7.30
N ILE A 22 -2.86 5.02 -6.62
CA ILE A 22 -1.40 5.16 -6.51
C ILE A 22 -0.87 4.91 -7.92
N THR A 23 -0.34 5.96 -8.56
CA THR A 23 0.18 5.83 -9.91
C THR A 23 1.40 4.90 -9.91
N PRO A 24 1.62 4.11 -10.98
CA PRO A 24 2.83 3.28 -11.09
C PRO A 24 4.13 4.08 -10.93
N ALA A 25 4.11 5.36 -11.32
CA ALA A 25 5.22 6.29 -11.14
C ALA A 25 5.49 6.62 -9.67
N GLU A 26 4.45 6.93 -8.88
CA GLU A 26 4.59 7.16 -7.44
C GLU A 26 5.10 5.91 -6.72
N ARG A 27 4.61 4.73 -7.12
CA ARG A 27 5.08 3.45 -6.61
C ARG A 27 6.57 3.25 -6.86
N ALA A 28 7.00 3.40 -8.12
CA ALA A 28 8.40 3.28 -8.51
C ALA A 28 9.28 4.32 -7.79
N GLY A 29 8.78 5.55 -7.66
CA GLY A 29 9.45 6.62 -6.92
C GLY A 29 9.73 6.26 -5.46
N ARG A 30 8.73 5.73 -4.74
CA ARG A 30 8.91 5.27 -3.35
C ARG A 30 9.92 4.12 -3.23
N ILE A 31 9.88 3.15 -4.15
CA ILE A 31 10.84 2.03 -4.16
C ILE A 31 12.26 2.54 -4.39
N VAL A 32 12.46 3.33 -5.45
CA VAL A 32 13.79 3.84 -5.83
C VAL A 32 14.36 4.72 -4.72
N LEU A 33 13.55 5.65 -4.19
CA LEU A 33 13.98 6.54 -3.12
C LEU A 33 14.25 5.78 -1.82
N GLY A 34 13.42 4.80 -1.47
CA GLY A 34 13.61 3.97 -0.29
C GLY A 34 14.89 3.14 -0.36
N VAL A 35 15.16 2.49 -1.51
CA VAL A 35 16.40 1.74 -1.74
C VAL A 35 17.61 2.67 -1.71
N ALA A 36 17.53 3.85 -2.33
CA ALA A 36 18.60 4.84 -2.29
C ALA A 36 18.91 5.29 -0.85
N ALA A 37 17.90 5.52 -0.02
CA ALA A 37 18.06 5.88 1.38
C ALA A 37 18.73 4.76 2.19
N VAL A 38 18.36 3.49 1.97
CA VAL A 38 19.03 2.33 2.61
C VAL A 38 20.50 2.25 2.22
N ILE A 39 20.82 2.37 0.94
CA ILE A 39 22.21 2.34 0.46
C ILE A 39 23.01 3.49 1.09
N THR A 40 22.43 4.70 1.10
CA THR A 40 23.06 5.88 1.69
C THR A 40 23.33 5.67 3.18
N ALA A 41 22.36 5.16 3.94
CA ALA A 41 22.53 4.84 5.35
C ALA A 41 23.69 3.85 5.58
N VAL A 42 23.76 2.77 4.80
CA VAL A 42 24.83 1.76 4.91
C VAL A 42 26.20 2.37 4.63
N VAL A 43 26.31 3.23 3.61
CA VAL A 43 27.58 3.89 3.26
C VAL A 43 28.00 4.86 4.37
N LEU A 44 27.08 5.66 4.92
CA LEU A 44 27.37 6.61 5.98
C LEU A 44 27.82 5.91 7.27
N LEU A 45 27.20 4.78 7.61
CA LEU A 45 27.49 3.98 8.80
C LEU A 45 28.95 3.51 8.88
N ALA A 46 29.60 3.32 7.74
CA ALA A 46 31.02 2.95 7.69
C ALA A 46 31.97 4.06 8.18
N SER A 47 31.48 5.30 8.25
CA SER A 47 32.26 6.50 8.61
C SER A 47 31.66 7.25 9.81
N ALA A 48 30.74 6.64 10.55
CA ALA A 48 30.03 7.28 11.64
C ALA A 48 30.98 7.67 12.78
N GLY A 49 31.18 8.98 12.97
CA GLY A 49 32.10 9.52 13.98
C GLY A 49 31.49 9.69 15.38
N SER A 50 30.20 9.40 15.57
CA SER A 50 29.51 9.59 16.85
C SER A 50 28.31 8.66 17.02
N ALA A 51 27.90 8.43 18.27
CA ALA A 51 26.70 7.65 18.57
C ALA A 51 25.43 8.26 17.96
N LEU A 52 25.32 9.60 17.93
CA LEU A 52 24.19 10.28 17.32
C LEU A 52 24.13 10.02 15.81
N ALA A 53 25.28 10.04 15.11
CA ALA A 53 25.36 9.74 13.68
C ALA A 53 24.87 8.31 13.39
N VAL A 54 25.35 7.33 14.16
CA VAL A 54 24.88 5.93 14.06
C VAL A 54 23.36 5.83 14.20
N VAL A 55 22.78 6.51 15.20
CA VAL A 55 21.32 6.50 15.41
C VAL A 55 20.59 7.10 14.20
N LEU A 56 21.03 8.25 13.70
CA LEU A 56 20.41 8.91 12.54
C LEU A 56 20.49 8.04 11.27
N GLU A 57 21.62 7.40 11.04
CA GLU A 57 21.85 6.55 9.88
C GLU A 57 21.00 5.27 9.95
N VAL A 58 20.87 4.66 11.14
CA VAL A 58 19.95 3.53 11.34
C VAL A 58 18.50 3.95 11.09
N LEU A 59 18.07 5.10 11.62
CA LEU A 59 16.72 5.63 11.37
C LEU A 59 16.49 5.94 9.88
N LEU A 60 17.48 6.48 9.19
CA LEU A 60 17.44 6.70 7.74
C LEU A 60 17.26 5.38 6.97
N GLY A 61 18.03 4.35 7.36
CA GLY A 61 17.91 3.02 6.76
C GLY A 61 16.52 2.40 6.99
N LEU A 62 15.99 2.50 8.22
CA LEU A 62 14.65 2.01 8.56
C LEU A 62 13.56 2.78 7.81
N ALA A 63 13.66 4.10 7.71
CA ALA A 63 12.73 4.93 6.94
C ALA A 63 12.80 4.62 5.44
N GLY A 64 14.00 4.41 4.90
CA GLY A 64 14.19 3.98 3.51
C GLY A 64 13.58 2.62 3.24
N LEU A 65 13.77 1.66 4.14
CA LEU A 65 13.19 0.33 4.05
C LEU A 65 11.65 0.38 4.10
N ASP A 66 11.08 1.13 5.05
CA ASP A 66 9.63 1.31 5.16
C ASP A 66 9.04 1.92 3.87
N LEU A 67 9.70 2.94 3.31
CA LEU A 67 9.28 3.57 2.06
C LEU A 67 9.35 2.60 0.88
N ALA A 68 10.43 1.81 0.79
CA ALA A 68 10.60 0.82 -0.26
C ALA A 68 9.57 -0.30 -0.17
N VAL A 69 9.31 -0.82 1.04
CA VAL A 69 8.29 -1.84 1.30
C VAL A 69 6.89 -1.31 1.03
N THR A 70 6.60 -0.07 1.43
CA THR A 70 5.31 0.59 1.18
C THR A 70 5.09 0.83 -0.33
N GLY A 71 6.14 1.23 -1.06
CA GLY A 71 6.11 1.30 -2.52
C GLY A 71 5.94 -0.08 -3.16
N ALA A 72 6.68 -1.09 -2.72
CA ALA A 72 6.59 -2.45 -3.25
C ALA A 72 5.20 -3.06 -3.03
N ALA A 73 4.56 -2.77 -1.90
CA ALA A 73 3.22 -3.23 -1.60
C ALA A 73 2.21 -2.73 -2.65
N GLY A 74 2.24 -1.45 -3.06
CA GLY A 74 1.44 -0.87 -4.16
C GLY A 74 -0.09 -0.87 -3.99
N HIS A 75 -0.61 -1.82 -3.23
CA HIS A 75 -1.96 -2.04 -2.74
C HIS A 75 -1.75 -3.04 -1.60
N CYS A 76 -2.12 -2.67 -0.37
CA CYS A 76 -1.76 -3.38 0.87
C CYS A 76 -1.57 -4.91 0.70
N LEU A 77 -0.37 -5.44 0.98
CA LEU A 77 -0.05 -6.89 1.01
C LEU A 77 -1.04 -7.70 1.88
N LEU A 78 -1.74 -7.01 2.79
CA LEU A 78 -2.84 -7.52 3.59
C LEU A 78 -4.04 -8.02 2.74
N TYR A 79 -4.37 -7.38 1.61
CA TYR A 79 -5.47 -7.80 0.73
C TYR A 79 -5.11 -9.00 -0.14
N GLN A 80 -3.83 -9.15 -0.51
CA GLN A 80 -3.34 -10.36 -1.17
C GLN A 80 -3.25 -11.54 -0.20
N ARG A 81 -2.77 -11.31 1.03
CA ARG A 81 -2.63 -12.38 2.03
C ARG A 81 -3.95 -12.83 2.65
N LEU A 82 -5.00 -12.00 2.68
CA LEU A 82 -6.27 -12.43 3.24
C LEU A 82 -7.07 -13.38 2.34
N GLY A 83 -6.76 -13.50 1.04
CA GLY A 83 -7.48 -14.40 0.12
C GLY A 83 -9.01 -14.24 0.16
N HIS A 84 -9.53 -13.17 0.75
CA HIS A 84 -10.93 -13.07 1.10
C HIS A 84 -11.64 -12.40 -0.06
N VAL A 85 -12.02 -13.22 -1.03
CA VAL A 85 -13.07 -12.87 -1.98
C VAL A 85 -14.37 -12.82 -1.19
N PRO A 86 -14.99 -11.64 -0.98
CA PRO A 86 -16.24 -11.57 -0.25
C PRO A 86 -17.30 -12.38 -0.99
N ALA A 87 -18.05 -13.21 -0.25
CA ALA A 87 -18.95 -14.25 -0.78
C ALA A 87 -19.96 -13.75 -1.84
N ARG A 88 -20.23 -12.45 -1.90
CA ARG A 88 -21.12 -11.84 -2.90
C ARG A 88 -20.53 -11.79 -4.31
N LEU A 89 -19.20 -11.85 -4.48
CA LEU A 89 -18.54 -11.92 -5.79
C LEU A 89 -18.43 -13.36 -6.35
N ARG A 90 -18.76 -14.38 -5.53
CA ARG A 90 -18.64 -15.80 -5.91
C ARG A 90 -19.91 -16.38 -6.56
N ARG A 91 -20.98 -15.58 -6.70
CA ARG A 91 -22.29 -16.01 -7.23
C ARG A 91 -22.64 -15.46 -8.61
N THR A 92 -21.67 -14.90 -9.34
CA THR A 92 -21.89 -14.37 -10.69
C THR A 92 -21.01 -15.09 -11.72
N SER A 93 -20.78 -16.39 -11.49
CA SER A 93 -20.24 -17.33 -12.48
C SER A 93 -21.29 -18.40 -12.72
#